data_AF-A0A059X3N8-F1
#
_entry.id   AF-A0A059X3N8-F1
#
_cell.length_a   1.000
_cell.length_b   1.000
_cell.length_c   1.000
_cell.angle_alpha   90.00
_cell.angle_beta   90.00
_cell.angle_gamma   90.00
#
_symmetry.space_group_name_H-M   'P 1'
#
loop_
_entity.id
_entity.type
_entity.pdbx_description
1 polymer ?
#
loop_
_entity_poly.entity_id
_entity_poly.type
_entity_poly.pdbx_seq_one_letter_code
_entity_poly.pdbx_strand_id
1 'polypeptide(L)'
;MLDKAERQFAINSLESAAKAAESKRRELLLASRSRDLFGKRTGVPGDTRARLTELRRLSKKARHDLKVAANGGALPFSFATHFADTAAIGGFDVVIGNPPWVRTHNLDRSSRAELRSNYSVYRGAAWQSGAESSAAGRGFSAQVDIAALFVERCVSLVRSEGTVGLILPSKLWRSLAGGGVRELLRDRTSLLEIDDLTDAKQTFDAAVYPSLIVTQRTSGRQKQPVHQIAVRVHHRYGIAAWCAGRDAIPFDETPGAPWVLLPPDARDAFDRFARAGTPFADSAVGRPTLGVKSGCNEAFVVGEETVESEMLRPLIRGENMIAWRVPASNERIIWTHDESGRPMRSLPPLAHARLVQFRKELENRSDARGQSRWWSLFRTEAADCTRPRVVWSDVSRSPKAALLLKGNKSVPINSCYVGR
;
A
#
# COMPACT_ATOMS: atom_id res chain seq x y z
N MET A 1 -14.32 -39.14 -20.48
CA MET A 1 -13.18 -39.75 -19.75
C MET A 1 -12.36 -38.70 -19.01
N LEU A 2 -12.13 -37.51 -19.58
CA LEU A 2 -11.46 -36.38 -18.91
C LEU A 2 -12.10 -36.01 -17.55
N ASP A 3 -13.40 -35.76 -17.49
CA ASP A 3 -14.09 -35.37 -16.24
C ASP A 3 -13.93 -36.38 -15.09
N LYS A 4 -13.88 -37.68 -15.41
CA LYS A 4 -13.68 -38.74 -14.40
C LYS A 4 -12.25 -38.74 -13.89
N ALA A 5 -11.27 -38.52 -14.78
CA ALA A 5 -9.86 -38.42 -14.42
C ALA A 5 -9.56 -37.13 -13.63
N GLU A 6 -10.10 -35.99 -14.06
CA GLU A 6 -10.01 -34.71 -13.35
C GLU A 6 -10.63 -34.78 -11.97
N ARG A 7 -11.82 -35.38 -11.84
CA ARG A 7 -12.48 -35.60 -10.55
C ARG A 7 -11.66 -36.51 -9.64
N GLN A 8 -11.13 -37.61 -10.16
CA GLN A 8 -10.28 -38.50 -9.36
C GLN A 8 -9.01 -37.79 -8.89
N PHE A 9 -8.37 -37.00 -9.77
CA PHE A 9 -7.20 -36.22 -9.41
C PHE A 9 -7.51 -35.14 -8.37
N ALA A 10 -8.65 -34.44 -8.53
CA ALA A 10 -9.12 -33.44 -7.56
C ALA A 10 -9.38 -34.07 -6.18
N ILE A 11 -10.05 -35.22 -6.14
CA ILE A 11 -10.29 -35.99 -4.90
C ILE A 11 -8.95 -36.36 -4.25
N ASN A 12 -8.03 -36.95 -5.01
CA ASN A 12 -6.70 -37.34 -4.50
C ASN A 12 -5.90 -36.13 -3.99
N SER A 13 -5.99 -34.99 -4.68
CA SER A 13 -5.35 -33.74 -4.28
C SER A 13 -5.96 -33.16 -3.00
N LEU A 14 -7.28 -33.20 -2.85
CA LEU A 14 -8.00 -32.73 -1.66
C LEU A 14 -7.70 -33.62 -0.44
N GLU A 15 -7.64 -34.94 -0.63
CA GLU A 15 -7.22 -35.89 0.41
C GLU A 15 -5.79 -35.63 0.86
N SER A 16 -4.86 -35.48 -0.10
CA SER A 16 -3.46 -35.17 0.18
C SER A 16 -3.33 -33.85 0.94
N ALA A 17 -4.06 -32.80 0.53
CA ALA A 17 -4.06 -31.51 1.20
C ALA A 17 -4.62 -31.60 2.63
N ALA A 18 -5.72 -32.34 2.84
CA ALA A 18 -6.31 -32.54 4.16
C ALA A 18 -5.35 -33.29 5.11
N LYS A 19 -4.73 -34.38 4.63
CA LYS A 19 -3.73 -35.17 5.37
C LYS A 19 -2.50 -34.32 5.70
N ALA A 20 -1.95 -33.59 4.73
CA ALA A 20 -0.78 -32.75 4.93
C ALA A 20 -1.04 -31.64 5.97
N ALA A 21 -2.19 -30.96 5.89
CA ALA A 21 -2.56 -29.91 6.85
C ALA A 21 -2.72 -30.47 8.27
N GLU A 22 -3.31 -31.66 8.40
CA GLU A 22 -3.49 -32.34 9.68
C GLU A 22 -2.16 -32.85 10.28
N SER A 23 -1.29 -33.45 9.46
CA SER A 23 0.05 -33.88 9.87
C SER A 23 0.87 -32.70 10.39
N LYS A 24 0.93 -31.62 9.62
CA LYS A 24 1.68 -30.41 9.99
C LYS A 24 1.12 -29.74 11.24
N ARG A 25 -0.20 -29.81 11.44
CA ARG A 25 -0.86 -29.35 12.66
C ARG A 25 -0.48 -30.23 13.85
N ARG A 26 -0.45 -31.56 13.68
CA ARG A 26 -0.05 -32.51 14.72
C ARG A 26 1.41 -32.31 15.12
N GLU A 27 2.31 -32.15 14.17
CA GLU A 27 3.73 -31.84 14.40
C GLU A 27 3.90 -30.55 15.21
N LEU A 28 3.24 -29.45 14.81
CA LEU A 28 3.30 -28.20 15.56
C LEU A 28 2.70 -28.32 16.96
N LEU A 29 1.64 -29.11 17.14
CA LEU A 29 1.08 -29.39 18.46
C LEU A 29 2.05 -30.19 19.33
N LEU A 30 2.73 -31.18 18.77
CA LEU A 30 3.73 -31.98 19.48
C LEU A 30 4.94 -31.11 19.87
N ALA A 31 5.48 -30.33 18.93
CA ALA A 31 6.56 -29.37 19.18
C ALA A 31 6.15 -28.28 20.20
N SER A 32 4.89 -27.88 20.21
CA SER A 32 4.39 -26.93 21.21
C SER A 32 4.18 -27.53 22.62
N ARG A 33 4.20 -28.86 22.71
CA ARG A 33 4.03 -29.62 23.97
C ARG A 33 5.35 -30.20 24.49
N SER A 34 6.42 -30.20 23.68
CA SER A 34 7.74 -30.63 24.11
C SER A 34 8.32 -29.68 25.15
N ARG A 35 9.11 -30.25 26.07
CA ARG A 35 9.86 -29.49 27.08
C ARG A 35 11.20 -29.07 26.47
N ASP A 36 11.72 -27.91 26.87
CA ASP A 36 13.08 -27.51 26.53
C ASP A 36 14.13 -28.36 27.28
N LEU A 37 15.42 -28.14 26.96
CA LEU A 37 16.57 -28.81 27.60
C LEU A 37 16.61 -28.64 29.13
N PHE A 38 15.84 -27.71 29.69
CA PHE A 38 15.75 -27.41 31.12
C PHE A 38 14.41 -27.82 31.73
N GLY A 39 13.61 -28.62 31.01
CA GLY A 39 12.35 -29.20 31.50
C GLY A 39 11.16 -28.22 31.54
N LYS A 40 11.31 -26.99 31.05
CA LYS A 40 10.23 -25.99 31.00
C LYS A 40 9.39 -26.19 29.74
N ARG A 41 8.06 -26.00 29.88
CA ARG A 41 7.16 -25.94 28.72
C ARG A 41 7.35 -24.58 28.04
N THR A 42 7.91 -24.58 26.84
CA THR A 42 7.85 -23.43 25.94
C THR A 42 6.37 -23.17 25.62
N GLY A 43 5.81 -22.05 26.12
CA GLY A 43 4.47 -21.62 25.74
C GLY A 43 4.34 -21.49 24.23
N VAL A 44 3.12 -21.60 23.69
CA VAL A 44 2.90 -21.50 22.24
C VAL A 44 3.07 -20.04 21.80
N PRO A 45 4.08 -19.69 20.98
CA PRO A 45 4.23 -18.33 20.46
C PRO A 45 2.97 -17.90 19.69
N GLY A 46 2.70 -16.59 19.65
CA GLY A 46 1.53 -16.03 18.97
C GLY A 46 1.42 -16.50 17.50
N ASP A 47 2.55 -16.53 16.80
CA ASP A 47 2.63 -16.97 15.40
C ASP A 47 2.31 -18.47 15.23
N THR A 48 2.76 -19.31 16.16
CA THR A 48 2.44 -20.74 16.18
C THR A 48 0.95 -20.96 16.42
N ARG A 49 0.33 -20.16 17.31
CA ARG A 49 -1.12 -20.23 17.54
C ARG A 49 -1.91 -19.80 16.30
N ALA A 50 -1.50 -18.74 15.61
CA ALA A 50 -2.10 -18.33 14.34
C ALA A 50 -1.97 -19.44 13.28
N ARG A 51 -0.79 -20.06 13.17
CA ARG A 51 -0.53 -21.16 12.24
C ARG A 51 -1.38 -22.40 12.52
N LEU A 52 -1.57 -22.76 13.80
CA LEU A 52 -2.44 -23.87 14.21
C LEU A 52 -3.90 -23.63 13.85
N THR A 53 -4.39 -22.40 14.03
CA THR A 53 -5.75 -22.00 13.63
C THR A 53 -5.93 -22.10 12.12
N GLU A 54 -4.95 -21.62 11.36
CA GLU A 54 -4.98 -21.68 9.89
C GLU A 54 -4.96 -23.14 9.38
N LEU A 55 -4.09 -23.99 9.91
CA LEU A 55 -4.05 -25.41 9.53
C LEU A 55 -5.36 -26.13 9.86
N ARG A 56 -6.03 -25.77 10.96
CA ARG A 56 -7.36 -26.30 11.29
C ARG A 56 -8.40 -25.86 10.26
N ARG A 57 -8.39 -24.58 9.85
CA ARG A 57 -9.29 -24.04 8.83
C ARG A 57 -9.09 -24.74 7.49
N LEU A 58 -7.83 -24.87 7.04
CA LEU A 58 -7.46 -25.55 5.79
C LEU A 58 -7.89 -27.01 5.79
N SER A 59 -7.62 -27.76 6.87
CA SER A 59 -8.06 -29.15 7.00
C SER A 59 -9.59 -29.29 6.93
N LYS A 60 -10.33 -28.41 7.62
CA LYS A 60 -11.81 -28.42 7.59
C LYS A 60 -12.36 -28.09 6.19
N LYS A 61 -11.78 -27.09 5.51
CA LYS A 61 -12.17 -26.71 4.13
C LYS A 61 -11.87 -27.85 3.16
N ALA A 62 -10.67 -28.40 3.16
CA ALA A 62 -10.29 -29.51 2.28
C ALA A 62 -11.19 -30.75 2.47
N ARG A 63 -11.58 -31.09 3.72
CA ARG A 63 -12.53 -32.19 3.98
C ARG A 63 -13.95 -31.89 3.50
N HIS A 64 -14.39 -30.64 3.64
CA HIS A 64 -15.68 -30.21 3.12
C HIS A 64 -15.71 -30.32 1.58
N ASP A 65 -14.71 -29.76 0.92
CA ASP A 65 -14.57 -29.78 -0.53
C ASP A 65 -14.41 -31.21 -1.06
N LEU A 66 -13.68 -32.08 -0.34
CA LEU A 66 -13.57 -33.51 -0.62
C LEU A 66 -14.94 -34.19 -0.58
N LYS A 67 -15.76 -33.91 0.46
CA LYS A 67 -17.11 -34.48 0.58
C LYS A 67 -18.02 -34.01 -0.56
N VAL A 68 -17.93 -32.74 -0.94
CA VAL A 68 -18.68 -32.19 -2.09
C VAL A 68 -18.25 -32.87 -3.39
N ALA A 69 -16.94 -33.00 -3.62
CA ALA A 69 -16.39 -33.63 -4.82
C ALA A 69 -16.71 -35.14 -4.91
N ALA A 70 -16.68 -35.87 -3.79
CA ALA A 70 -17.03 -37.29 -3.73
C ALA A 70 -18.52 -37.52 -4.03
N ASN A 71 -19.39 -36.58 -3.65
CA ASN A 71 -20.83 -36.65 -3.85
C ASN A 71 -21.30 -36.08 -5.21
N GLY A 72 -20.40 -35.97 -6.20
CA GLY A 72 -20.77 -35.49 -7.54
C GLY A 72 -20.87 -33.96 -7.69
N GLY A 73 -20.60 -33.19 -6.64
CA GLY A 73 -20.62 -31.72 -6.67
C GLY A 73 -19.52 -31.12 -7.58
N ALA A 74 -19.60 -29.81 -7.82
CA ALA A 74 -18.61 -29.09 -8.62
C ALA A 74 -17.21 -29.18 -7.99
N LEU A 75 -16.20 -29.38 -8.84
CA LEU A 75 -14.81 -29.37 -8.39
C LEU A 75 -14.35 -27.94 -8.13
N PRO A 76 -13.64 -27.66 -7.03
CA PRO A 76 -13.00 -26.38 -6.86
C PRO A 76 -11.93 -26.22 -7.95
N PHE A 77 -11.90 -25.06 -8.60
CA PHE A 77 -10.85 -24.78 -9.58
C PHE A 77 -9.47 -24.85 -8.90
N SER A 78 -8.58 -25.63 -9.49
CA SER A 78 -7.21 -25.80 -9.04
C SER A 78 -6.32 -25.96 -10.27
N PHE A 79 -5.28 -25.14 -10.36
CA PHE A 79 -4.30 -25.23 -11.44
C PHE A 79 -3.66 -26.61 -11.50
N ALA A 80 -3.37 -27.23 -10.36
CA ALA A 80 -2.75 -28.55 -10.33
C ALA A 80 -3.65 -29.64 -10.93
N THR A 81 -4.97 -29.49 -10.83
CA THR A 81 -5.94 -30.44 -11.38
C THR A 81 -6.21 -30.18 -12.86
N HIS A 82 -6.42 -28.92 -13.24
CA HIS A 82 -6.83 -28.55 -14.60
C HIS A 82 -5.64 -28.49 -15.57
N PHE A 83 -4.41 -28.38 -15.04
CA PHE A 83 -3.16 -28.38 -15.81
C PHE A 83 -2.19 -29.40 -15.18
N ALA A 84 -2.61 -30.65 -15.11
CA ALA A 84 -1.89 -31.70 -14.39
C ALA A 84 -0.51 -32.02 -15.03
N ASP A 85 -0.42 -31.95 -16.35
CA ASP A 85 0.81 -32.05 -17.14
C ASP A 85 1.80 -30.92 -16.79
N THR A 86 1.31 -29.69 -16.73
CA THR A 86 2.07 -28.50 -16.35
C THR A 86 2.53 -28.62 -14.88
N ALA A 87 1.64 -29.08 -14.00
CA ALA A 87 1.97 -29.32 -12.60
C ALA A 87 3.05 -30.41 -12.44
N ALA A 88 3.02 -31.46 -13.28
CA ALA A 88 4.00 -32.54 -13.26
C ALA A 88 5.41 -32.06 -13.65
N ILE A 89 5.53 -31.09 -14.55
CA ILE A 89 6.81 -30.44 -14.90
C ILE A 89 7.18 -29.27 -13.97
N GLY A 90 6.41 -29.05 -12.90
CA GLY A 90 6.71 -28.09 -11.84
C GLY A 90 6.15 -26.68 -12.05
N GLY A 91 5.32 -26.45 -13.06
CA GLY A 91 4.66 -25.17 -13.34
C GLY A 91 4.75 -24.74 -14.81
N PHE A 92 4.17 -23.59 -15.12
CA PHE A 92 4.20 -23.01 -16.48
C PHE A 92 5.60 -22.52 -16.85
N ASP A 93 5.98 -22.60 -18.13
CA ASP A 93 7.21 -21.96 -18.64
C ASP A 93 7.13 -20.44 -18.57
N VAL A 94 5.97 -19.90 -18.94
CA VAL A 94 5.73 -18.47 -19.05
C VAL A 94 4.33 -18.14 -18.53
N VAL A 95 4.23 -17.06 -17.75
CA VAL A 95 2.94 -16.48 -17.33
C VAL A 95 2.90 -15.02 -17.74
N ILE A 96 1.92 -14.64 -18.57
CA ILE A 96 1.72 -13.27 -19.03
C ILE A 96 0.34 -12.78 -18.57
N GLY A 97 0.22 -11.51 -18.18
CA GLY A 97 -1.08 -10.97 -17.84
C GLY A 97 -1.13 -9.48 -17.50
N ASN A 98 -2.35 -8.98 -17.39
CA ASN A 98 -2.68 -7.66 -16.89
C ASN A 98 -3.65 -7.82 -15.70
N PRO A 99 -3.13 -7.96 -14.46
CA PRO A 99 -3.96 -8.18 -13.29
C PRO A 99 -4.94 -7.02 -13.03
N PRO A 100 -6.04 -7.24 -12.30
CA PRO A 100 -6.96 -6.15 -11.93
C PRO A 100 -6.33 -5.18 -10.92
N TRP A 101 -6.44 -3.87 -11.19
CA TRP A 101 -5.84 -2.81 -10.37
C TRP A 101 -6.84 -2.25 -9.37
N VAL A 102 -7.18 -3.07 -8.38
CA VAL A 102 -8.24 -2.77 -7.40
C VAL A 102 -7.62 -2.70 -6.01
N ARG A 103 -7.97 -1.64 -5.27
CA ARG A 103 -7.54 -1.52 -3.86
C ARG A 103 -8.33 -2.51 -3.01
N THR A 104 -7.64 -3.26 -2.15
CA THR A 104 -8.25 -4.29 -1.30
C THR A 104 -9.33 -3.76 -0.35
N HIS A 105 -9.34 -2.46 -0.01
CA HIS A 105 -10.40 -1.88 0.83
C HIS A 105 -11.79 -1.84 0.17
N ASN A 106 -11.85 -1.99 -1.16
CA ASN A 106 -13.12 -2.13 -1.89
C ASN A 106 -13.73 -3.53 -1.75
N LEU A 107 -12.98 -4.49 -1.18
CA LEU A 107 -13.47 -5.83 -0.90
C LEU A 107 -14.13 -5.91 0.47
N ASP A 108 -15.11 -6.79 0.60
CA ASP A 108 -15.75 -7.08 1.87
C ASP A 108 -14.74 -7.62 2.90
N ARG A 109 -15.13 -7.59 4.18
CA ARG A 109 -14.23 -7.96 5.29
C ARG A 109 -13.79 -9.43 5.23
N SER A 110 -14.65 -10.33 4.76
CA SER A 110 -14.35 -11.76 4.71
C SER A 110 -13.33 -12.07 3.61
N SER A 111 -13.52 -11.51 2.42
CA SER A 111 -12.56 -11.63 1.31
C SER A 111 -11.18 -11.08 1.68
N ARG A 112 -11.11 -9.93 2.35
CA ARG A 112 -9.83 -9.38 2.84
C ARG A 112 -9.14 -10.29 3.85
N ALA A 113 -9.89 -10.90 4.76
CA ALA A 113 -9.34 -11.83 5.74
C ALA A 113 -8.79 -13.10 5.06
N GLU A 114 -9.50 -13.64 4.07
CA GLU A 114 -9.04 -14.80 3.30
C GLU A 114 -7.79 -14.48 2.48
N LEU A 115 -7.78 -13.37 1.73
CA LEU A 115 -6.61 -12.94 0.97
C LEU A 115 -5.40 -12.70 1.87
N ARG A 116 -5.58 -12.05 3.03
CA ARG A 116 -4.51 -11.85 4.00
C ARG A 116 -3.99 -13.17 4.58
N SER A 117 -4.82 -14.19 4.71
CA SER A 117 -4.38 -15.52 5.16
C SER A 117 -3.61 -16.28 4.07
N ASN A 118 -4.02 -16.13 2.82
CA ASN A 118 -3.45 -16.91 1.71
C ASN A 118 -2.17 -16.29 1.12
N TYR A 119 -2.00 -14.97 1.18
CA TYR A 119 -0.91 -14.26 0.49
C TYR A 119 0.08 -13.60 1.46
N SER A 120 1.36 -13.93 1.29
CA SER A 120 2.45 -13.35 2.08
C SER A 120 2.66 -11.87 1.78
N VAL A 121 2.52 -11.46 0.51
CA VAL A 121 2.60 -10.06 0.06
C VAL A 121 1.56 -9.19 0.75
N TYR A 122 0.38 -9.74 1.05
CA TYR A 122 -0.64 -9.01 1.81
C TYR A 122 -0.16 -8.77 3.25
N ARG A 123 0.41 -9.79 3.91
CA ARG A 123 0.83 -9.69 5.32
C ARG A 123 2.04 -8.78 5.48
N GLY A 124 3.03 -8.90 4.59
CA GLY A 124 4.26 -8.10 4.54
C GLY A 124 4.15 -6.86 3.67
N ALA A 125 2.93 -6.35 3.41
CA ALA A 125 2.68 -5.27 2.48
C ALA A 125 3.51 -4.00 2.69
N ALA A 126 3.79 -3.69 3.96
CA ALA A 126 4.50 -2.50 4.37
C ALA A 126 6.00 -2.59 4.06
N TRP A 127 6.57 -1.55 3.47
CA TRP A 127 7.98 -1.25 3.70
C TRP A 127 8.17 -0.83 5.16
N GLN A 128 8.60 -1.76 6.02
CA GLN A 128 8.60 -1.55 7.48
C GLN A 128 9.57 -0.47 7.91
N SER A 129 10.82 -0.51 7.43
CA SER A 129 11.85 0.48 7.76
C SER A 129 11.42 1.90 7.39
N GLY A 130 10.80 2.07 6.22
CA GLY A 130 10.23 3.35 5.80
C GLY A 130 9.02 3.79 6.63
N ALA A 131 8.14 2.85 7.00
CA ALA A 131 6.97 3.15 7.83
C ALA A 131 7.37 3.58 9.26
N GLU A 132 8.38 2.93 9.84
CA GLU A 132 8.92 3.25 11.15
C GLU A 132 9.62 4.61 11.14
N SER A 133 10.54 4.83 10.20
CA SER A 133 11.24 6.11 10.04
C SER A 133 10.26 7.28 9.81
N SER A 134 9.20 7.08 9.03
CA SER A 134 8.17 8.12 8.83
C SER A 134 7.10 8.21 9.92
N ALA A 135 7.11 7.32 10.92
CA ALA A 135 6.01 7.14 11.88
C ALA A 135 4.64 7.01 11.19
N ALA A 136 4.62 6.42 10.00
CA ALA A 136 3.40 6.14 9.28
C ALA A 136 2.59 5.10 10.08
N GLY A 137 1.30 5.40 10.31
CA GLY A 137 0.42 4.46 11.00
C GLY A 137 0.33 3.12 10.25
N ARG A 138 0.28 2.01 10.99
CA ARG A 138 0.15 0.63 10.45
C ARG A 138 -1.06 0.41 9.54
N GLY A 139 -2.04 1.32 9.54
CA GLY A 139 -3.23 1.26 8.68
C GLY A 139 -2.97 1.66 7.23
N PHE A 140 -2.01 2.56 6.95
CA PHE A 140 -1.72 3.00 5.59
C PHE A 140 -1.01 1.93 4.76
N SER A 141 -0.15 1.15 5.41
CA SER A 141 0.57 0.05 4.77
C SER A 141 -0.29 -1.17 4.44
N ALA A 142 -1.50 -1.27 4.99
CA ALA A 142 -2.43 -2.36 4.72
C ALA A 142 -3.26 -2.16 3.43
N GLN A 143 -3.07 -1.05 2.70
CA GLN A 143 -3.81 -0.72 1.46
C GLN A 143 -3.20 -1.37 0.21
N VAL A 144 -3.00 -2.69 0.28
CA VAL A 144 -2.45 -3.47 -0.83
C VAL A 144 -3.37 -3.39 -2.05
N ASP A 145 -2.75 -3.31 -3.23
CA ASP A 145 -3.45 -3.50 -4.50
C ASP A 145 -3.58 -4.99 -4.81
N ILE A 146 -4.74 -5.44 -5.29
CA ILE A 146 -4.96 -6.83 -5.67
C ILE A 146 -3.91 -7.30 -6.70
N ALA A 147 -3.43 -6.42 -7.59
CA ALA A 147 -2.39 -6.73 -8.55
C ALA A 147 -1.12 -7.30 -7.88
N ALA A 148 -0.77 -6.86 -6.67
CA ALA A 148 0.37 -7.38 -5.92
C ALA A 148 0.20 -8.87 -5.52
N LEU A 149 -1.03 -9.31 -5.26
CA LEU A 149 -1.34 -10.71 -4.95
C LEU A 149 -1.27 -11.59 -6.19
N PHE A 150 -1.61 -11.04 -7.36
CA PHE A 150 -1.43 -11.72 -8.63
C PHE A 150 0.05 -11.92 -8.95
N VAL A 151 0.94 -10.98 -8.62
CA VAL A 151 2.39 -11.20 -8.74
C VAL A 151 2.83 -12.42 -7.94
N GLU A 152 2.44 -12.51 -6.66
CA GLU A 152 2.72 -13.69 -5.82
C GLU A 152 2.17 -14.98 -6.45
N ARG A 153 0.95 -14.91 -6.99
CA ARG A 153 0.33 -16.07 -7.62
C ARG A 153 1.05 -16.50 -8.89
N CYS A 154 1.37 -15.59 -9.80
CA CYS A 154 2.08 -15.86 -11.05
C CYS A 154 3.47 -16.46 -10.78
N VAL A 155 4.23 -15.88 -9.85
CA VAL A 155 5.54 -16.42 -9.42
C VAL A 155 5.40 -17.82 -8.81
N SER A 156 4.29 -18.11 -8.10
CA SER A 156 4.04 -19.46 -7.57
C SER A 156 3.70 -20.50 -8.63
N LEU A 157 3.10 -20.07 -9.75
CA LEU A 157 2.60 -20.93 -10.83
C LEU A 157 3.66 -21.24 -11.89
N VAL A 158 4.61 -20.34 -12.08
CA VAL A 158 5.70 -20.54 -13.04
C VAL A 158 6.72 -21.54 -12.48
N ARG A 159 7.28 -22.42 -13.32
CA ARG A 159 8.31 -23.37 -12.90
C ARG A 159 9.61 -22.66 -12.53
N SER A 160 10.57 -23.40 -11.95
CA SER A 160 11.92 -22.88 -11.75
C SER A 160 12.52 -22.41 -13.08
N GLU A 161 13.16 -21.23 -13.08
CA GLU A 161 13.69 -20.56 -14.26
C GLU A 161 12.63 -20.17 -15.31
N GLY A 162 11.34 -20.30 -15.01
CA GLY A 162 10.27 -19.80 -15.87
C GLY A 162 10.02 -18.31 -15.69
N THR A 163 9.40 -17.69 -16.69
CA THR A 163 9.30 -16.22 -16.81
C THR A 163 7.89 -15.70 -16.53
N VAL A 164 7.80 -14.55 -15.86
CA VAL A 164 6.56 -13.83 -15.59
C VAL A 164 6.65 -12.44 -16.21
N GLY A 165 5.70 -12.12 -17.09
CA GLY A 165 5.57 -10.80 -17.72
C GLY A 165 4.23 -10.16 -17.35
N LEU A 166 4.23 -9.02 -16.66
CA LEU A 166 2.99 -8.41 -16.16
C LEU A 166 2.94 -6.90 -16.42
N ILE A 167 1.74 -6.41 -16.76
CA ILE A 167 1.41 -4.99 -16.71
C ILE A 167 0.77 -4.70 -15.34
N LEU A 168 1.35 -3.78 -14.57
CA LEU A 168 1.04 -3.51 -13.18
C LEU A 168 0.91 -2.00 -12.91
N PRO A 169 0.27 -1.59 -11.79
CA PRO A 169 0.27 -0.19 -11.37
C PRO A 169 1.67 0.27 -10.92
N SER A 170 2.19 1.36 -11.47
CA SER A 170 3.52 1.90 -11.11
C SER A 170 3.64 2.28 -9.63
N LYS A 171 2.52 2.49 -8.93
CA LYS A 171 2.49 2.72 -7.48
C LYS A 171 3.05 1.54 -6.67
N LEU A 172 3.06 0.31 -7.21
CA LEU A 172 3.66 -0.85 -6.54
C LEU A 172 5.16 -0.66 -6.30
N TRP A 173 5.80 0.20 -7.09
CA TRP A 173 7.23 0.46 -7.01
C TRP A 173 7.58 1.52 -5.98
N ARG A 174 6.70 2.51 -5.76
CA ARG A 174 7.01 3.68 -4.93
C ARG A 174 6.28 3.73 -3.60
N SER A 175 5.09 3.14 -3.50
CA SER A 175 4.25 3.25 -2.30
C SER A 175 4.74 2.37 -1.15
N LEU A 176 4.44 2.77 0.09
CA LEU A 176 4.69 1.97 1.29
C LEU A 176 3.96 0.63 1.27
N ALA A 177 2.75 0.58 0.69
CA ALA A 177 1.93 -0.64 0.61
C ALA A 177 2.40 -1.64 -0.47
N GLY A 178 3.40 -1.27 -1.28
CA GLY A 178 4.05 -2.14 -2.25
C GLY A 178 5.29 -2.86 -1.72
N GLY A 179 5.65 -2.70 -0.44
CA GLY A 179 6.86 -3.30 0.14
C GLY A 179 6.90 -4.81 -0.01
N GLY A 180 5.80 -5.50 0.30
CA GLY A 180 5.74 -6.96 0.23
C GLY A 180 5.95 -7.53 -1.17
N VAL A 181 5.46 -6.86 -2.23
CA VAL A 181 5.67 -7.33 -3.60
C VAL A 181 7.10 -7.09 -4.07
N ARG A 182 7.71 -5.96 -3.68
CA ARG A 182 9.12 -5.68 -3.98
C ARG A 182 10.05 -6.67 -3.27
N GLU A 183 9.74 -7.01 -2.02
CA GLU A 183 10.46 -8.04 -1.26
C GLU A 183 10.31 -9.43 -1.92
N LEU A 184 9.09 -9.82 -2.29
CA LEU A 184 8.85 -11.07 -3.02
C LEU A 184 9.69 -11.15 -4.31
N LEU A 185 9.65 -10.10 -5.13
CA LEU A 185 10.38 -10.05 -6.40
C LEU A 185 11.89 -10.12 -6.15
N ARG A 186 12.40 -9.40 -5.15
CA ARG A 186 13.81 -9.46 -4.76
C ARG A 186 14.23 -10.88 -4.35
N ASP A 187 13.40 -11.57 -3.58
CA ASP A 187 13.80 -12.83 -2.92
C ASP A 187 13.55 -14.07 -3.76
N ARG A 188 12.56 -14.03 -4.66
CA ARG A 188 12.06 -15.21 -5.39
C ARG A 188 12.26 -15.14 -6.89
N THR A 189 12.74 -14.01 -7.39
CA THR A 189 12.88 -13.78 -8.82
C THR A 189 14.15 -13.01 -9.16
N SER A 190 14.57 -13.11 -10.41
CA SER A 190 15.57 -12.27 -11.04
C SER A 190 14.84 -11.32 -11.99
N LEU A 191 14.81 -10.04 -11.64
CA LEU A 191 14.20 -9.02 -12.49
C LEU A 191 15.03 -8.89 -13.78
N LEU A 192 14.38 -8.97 -14.93
CA LEU A 192 15.01 -8.87 -16.25
C LEU A 192 14.74 -7.49 -16.87
N GLU A 193 13.50 -7.02 -16.77
CA GLU A 193 13.05 -5.77 -17.37
C GLU A 193 12.04 -5.05 -16.47
N ILE A 194 12.13 -3.72 -16.47
CA ILE A 194 11.11 -2.83 -15.92
C ILE A 194 10.92 -1.60 -16.80
N ASP A 195 9.68 -1.40 -17.24
CA ASP A 195 9.27 -0.26 -18.04
C ASP A 195 8.25 0.58 -17.24
N ASP A 196 8.53 1.86 -17.01
CA ASP A 196 7.58 2.83 -16.47
C ASP A 196 6.86 3.52 -17.63
N LEU A 197 5.58 3.20 -17.79
CA LEU A 197 4.72 3.68 -18.88
C LEU A 197 3.80 4.83 -18.42
N THR A 198 4.02 5.37 -17.21
CA THR A 198 3.20 6.42 -16.58
C THR A 198 2.96 7.62 -17.50
N ASP A 199 3.98 8.08 -18.23
CA ASP A 199 3.91 9.22 -19.14
C ASP A 199 3.99 8.82 -20.63
N ALA A 200 3.74 7.53 -20.95
CA ALA A 200 3.72 7.06 -22.33
C ALA A 200 2.52 7.67 -23.10
N LYS A 201 2.77 8.22 -24.30
CA LYS A 201 1.70 8.74 -25.16
C LYS A 201 0.86 7.59 -25.72
N GLN A 202 -0.47 7.72 -25.62
CA GLN A 202 -1.46 6.98 -26.43
C GLN A 202 -1.55 5.45 -26.23
N THR A 203 -1.03 4.88 -25.15
CA THR A 203 -1.13 3.42 -24.93
C THR A 203 -2.37 3.01 -24.12
N PHE A 204 -2.98 3.93 -23.35
CA PHE A 204 -4.12 3.64 -22.48
C PHE A 204 -5.13 4.79 -22.48
N ASP A 205 -6.40 4.48 -22.75
CA ASP A 205 -7.51 5.47 -22.79
C ASP A 205 -7.93 5.97 -21.40
N ALA A 206 -7.48 5.31 -20.34
CA ALA A 206 -7.77 5.68 -18.96
C ALA A 206 -6.61 6.48 -18.35
N ALA A 207 -6.91 7.40 -17.42
CA ALA A 207 -5.92 8.11 -16.61
C ALA A 207 -5.27 7.15 -15.59
N VAL A 208 -4.37 6.31 -16.09
CA VAL A 208 -3.68 5.27 -15.32
C VAL A 208 -2.17 5.45 -15.39
N TYR A 209 -1.47 4.80 -14.47
CA TYR A 209 -0.02 4.82 -14.37
C TYR A 209 0.52 3.39 -14.52
N PRO A 210 0.62 2.88 -15.76
CA PRO A 210 1.07 1.52 -16.04
C PRO A 210 2.57 1.38 -15.85
N SER A 211 3.00 0.17 -15.53
CA SER A 211 4.37 -0.26 -15.62
C SER A 211 4.41 -1.73 -16.01
N LEU A 212 5.38 -2.11 -16.82
CA LEU A 212 5.60 -3.50 -17.22
C LEU A 212 6.81 -4.05 -16.47
N ILE A 213 6.74 -5.31 -16.05
CA ILE A 213 7.89 -6.05 -15.54
C ILE A 213 8.03 -7.37 -16.28
N VAL A 214 9.28 -7.80 -16.48
CA VAL A 214 9.63 -9.17 -16.84
C VAL A 214 10.58 -9.70 -15.79
N THR A 215 10.23 -10.83 -15.19
CA THR A 215 11.04 -11.44 -14.12
C THR A 215 11.08 -12.96 -14.26
N GLN A 216 12.20 -13.56 -13.89
CA GLN A 216 12.39 -15.01 -13.95
C GLN A 216 12.39 -15.60 -12.54
N ARG A 217 11.67 -16.69 -12.30
CA ARG A 217 11.66 -17.35 -10.99
C ARG A 217 13.01 -18.01 -10.72
N THR A 218 13.65 -17.68 -9.60
CA THR A 218 14.96 -18.23 -9.25
C THR A 218 14.86 -19.70 -8.83
N SER A 219 15.78 -20.52 -9.31
CA SER A 219 16.06 -21.83 -8.71
C SER A 219 16.75 -21.65 -7.36
N GLY A 220 16.25 -22.33 -6.32
CA GLY A 220 16.85 -22.27 -4.97
C GLY A 220 18.31 -22.75 -4.88
N ARG A 221 18.92 -23.17 -5.99
CA ARG A 221 20.30 -23.67 -6.10
C ARG A 221 21.27 -22.67 -6.72
N GLN A 222 20.81 -21.59 -7.36
CA GLN A 222 21.69 -20.60 -7.97
C GLN A 222 21.19 -19.17 -7.69
N LYS A 223 21.90 -18.46 -6.82
CA LYS A 223 21.96 -16.99 -6.85
C LYS A 223 22.86 -16.55 -8.02
N GLN A 224 22.61 -17.00 -9.24
CA GLN A 224 23.30 -16.40 -10.38
C GLN A 224 22.65 -15.02 -10.61
N PRO A 225 23.39 -13.91 -10.42
CA PRO A 225 22.81 -12.60 -10.60
C PRO A 225 22.51 -12.42 -12.08
N VAL A 226 21.27 -12.11 -12.42
CA VAL A 226 21.05 -11.30 -13.63
C VAL A 226 21.81 -10.00 -13.36
N HIS A 227 22.94 -9.82 -14.04
CA HIS A 227 23.86 -8.72 -13.75
C HIS A 227 23.29 -7.37 -14.20
N GLN A 228 22.31 -7.38 -15.11
CA GLN A 228 21.73 -6.16 -15.69
C GLN A 228 20.23 -6.30 -15.88
N ILE A 229 19.50 -5.35 -15.33
CA ILE A 229 18.07 -5.14 -15.52
C ILE A 229 17.93 -4.09 -16.62
N ALA A 230 17.16 -4.37 -17.67
CA ALA A 230 16.76 -3.36 -18.63
C ALA A 230 15.72 -2.44 -17.99
N VAL A 231 15.99 -1.14 -17.97
CA VAL A 231 15.08 -0.14 -17.41
C VAL A 231 14.68 0.84 -18.51
N ARG A 232 13.38 1.07 -18.68
CA ARG A 232 12.86 2.12 -19.56
C ARG A 232 11.89 3.01 -18.80
N VAL A 233 12.05 4.32 -18.92
CA VAL A 233 11.11 5.30 -18.36
C VAL A 233 10.60 6.17 -19.49
N HIS A 234 9.30 6.06 -19.75
CA HIS A 234 8.61 6.86 -20.75
C HIS A 234 8.29 8.23 -20.16
N HIS A 235 8.53 9.28 -20.95
CA HIS A 235 8.17 10.64 -20.61
C HIS A 235 7.61 11.37 -21.83
N ARG A 236 7.04 12.56 -21.64
CA ARG A 236 6.39 13.35 -22.70
C ARG A 236 7.21 13.53 -23.99
N TYR A 237 8.54 13.51 -23.87
CA TYR A 237 9.49 13.85 -24.93
C TYR A 237 10.29 12.66 -25.46
N GLY A 238 10.08 11.44 -24.94
CA GLY A 238 10.87 10.28 -25.35
C GLY A 238 10.88 9.15 -24.34
N ILE A 239 11.86 8.26 -24.50
CA ILE A 239 12.09 7.11 -23.63
C ILE A 239 13.54 7.19 -23.14
N ALA A 240 13.74 7.24 -21.83
CA ALA A 240 15.04 7.06 -21.22
C ALA A 240 15.25 5.56 -20.99
N ALA A 241 16.32 4.99 -21.53
CA ALA A 241 16.63 3.55 -21.41
C ALA A 241 18.06 3.34 -20.95
N TRP A 242 18.26 2.43 -20.00
CA TRP A 242 19.58 2.06 -19.48
C TRP A 242 19.57 0.65 -18.89
N CYS A 243 20.76 0.12 -18.59
CA CYS A 243 20.92 -1.11 -17.81
C CYS A 243 21.31 -0.75 -16.38
N ALA A 244 20.69 -1.40 -15.40
CA ALA A 244 20.98 -1.20 -13.98
C ALA A 244 21.35 -2.52 -13.30
N GLY A 245 22.28 -2.47 -12.33
CA GLY A 245 22.50 -3.58 -11.42
C GLY A 245 21.30 -3.77 -10.48
N ARG A 246 21.13 -4.97 -9.94
CA ARG A 246 20.03 -5.32 -9.02
C ARG A 246 19.92 -4.36 -7.83
N ASP A 247 21.04 -3.94 -7.28
CA ASP A 247 21.09 -3.12 -6.08
C ASP A 247 20.95 -1.61 -6.39
N ALA A 248 20.98 -1.22 -7.68
CA ALA A 248 20.81 0.17 -8.12
C ALA A 248 19.33 0.55 -8.31
N ILE A 249 18.39 -0.40 -8.25
CA ILE A 249 16.95 -0.14 -8.40
C ILE A 249 16.29 0.28 -7.07
N PRO A 250 16.49 -0.43 -5.95
CA PRO A 250 15.90 -0.04 -4.67
C PRO A 250 16.50 1.26 -4.13
N PHE A 251 15.71 2.00 -3.35
CA PHE A 251 16.12 3.22 -2.65
C PHE A 251 17.25 2.93 -1.65
N ASP A 252 17.14 1.82 -0.92
CA ASP A 252 18.14 1.30 -0.01
C ASP A 252 18.11 -0.24 0.02
N GLU A 253 18.97 -0.85 0.83
CA GLU A 253 19.10 -2.31 0.93
C GLU A 253 17.99 -3.01 1.72
N THR A 254 17.08 -2.24 2.35
CA THR A 254 16.08 -2.81 3.25
C THR A 254 14.99 -3.59 2.49
N PRO A 255 14.44 -4.65 3.09
CA PRO A 255 13.34 -5.42 2.48
C PRO A 255 12.13 -4.56 2.11
N GLY A 256 11.76 -4.64 0.83
CA GLY A 256 10.63 -3.90 0.29
C GLY A 256 10.90 -2.41 0.09
N ALA A 257 12.15 -1.94 0.08
CA ALA A 257 12.48 -0.56 -0.23
C ALA A 257 11.86 -0.11 -1.58
N PRO A 258 11.35 1.13 -1.71
CA PRO A 258 10.83 1.69 -2.96
C PRO A 258 11.85 1.60 -4.09
N TRP A 259 11.41 1.45 -5.33
CA TRP A 259 12.28 1.50 -6.50
C TRP A 259 12.40 2.93 -7.02
N VAL A 260 13.64 3.34 -7.30
CA VAL A 260 14.01 4.65 -7.80
C VAL A 260 14.57 4.46 -9.22
N LEU A 261 13.69 4.59 -10.21
CA LEU A 261 14.03 4.38 -11.62
C LEU A 261 14.67 5.65 -12.19
N LEU A 262 15.96 5.85 -11.88
CA LEU A 262 16.77 6.95 -12.39
C LEU A 262 17.94 6.42 -13.23
N PRO A 263 18.33 7.11 -14.32
CA PRO A 263 19.58 6.83 -15.01
C PRO A 263 20.78 6.92 -14.06
N PRO A 264 21.90 6.20 -14.32
CA PRO A 264 23.02 6.09 -13.40
C PRO A 264 23.54 7.43 -12.86
N ASP A 265 23.83 8.40 -13.73
CA ASP A 265 24.34 9.72 -13.31
C ASP A 265 23.36 10.47 -12.40
N ALA A 266 22.06 10.36 -12.66
CA ALA A 266 21.02 10.96 -11.84
C ALA A 266 20.85 10.23 -10.50
N ARG A 267 20.99 8.90 -10.50
CA ARG A 267 20.97 8.08 -9.29
C ARG A 267 22.16 8.40 -8.39
N ASP A 268 23.35 8.53 -8.96
CA ASP A 268 24.57 8.88 -8.22
C ASP A 268 24.47 10.29 -7.61
N ALA A 269 23.96 11.25 -8.37
CA ALA A 269 23.70 12.60 -7.86
C ALA A 269 22.66 12.59 -6.72
N PHE A 270 21.58 11.84 -6.87
CA PHE A 270 20.55 11.66 -5.85
C PHE A 270 21.12 11.05 -4.57
N ASP A 271 21.90 9.98 -4.67
CA ASP A 271 22.49 9.27 -3.53
C ASP A 271 23.54 10.14 -2.81
N ARG A 272 24.33 10.91 -3.55
CA ARG A 272 25.25 11.92 -2.98
C ARG A 272 24.49 12.99 -2.21
N PHE A 273 23.41 13.52 -2.79
CA PHE A 273 22.58 14.52 -2.14
C PHE A 273 21.92 13.97 -0.87
N ALA A 274 21.33 12.77 -0.94
CA ALA A 274 20.69 12.11 0.19
C ALA A 274 21.65 11.83 1.35
N ARG A 275 22.91 11.48 1.07
CA ARG A 275 23.94 11.26 2.11
C ARG A 275 24.54 12.53 2.69
N ALA A 276 24.56 13.63 1.93
CA ALA A 276 25.20 14.87 2.37
C ALA A 276 24.34 15.68 3.34
N GLY A 277 23.01 15.55 3.28
CA GLY A 277 22.07 16.35 4.07
C GLY A 277 21.44 15.60 5.25
N THR A 278 20.96 16.37 6.23
CA THR A 278 20.04 15.84 7.24
C THR A 278 18.67 15.61 6.59
N PRO A 279 18.04 14.43 6.76
CA PRO A 279 16.68 14.19 6.28
C PRO A 279 15.73 15.29 6.78
N PHE A 280 14.85 15.78 5.92
CA PHE A 280 13.94 16.90 6.24
C PHE A 280 13.14 16.64 7.53
N ALA A 281 12.68 15.41 7.71
CA ALA A 281 11.92 14.95 8.88
C ALA A 281 12.68 15.06 10.21
N ASP A 282 14.01 15.00 10.16
CA ASP A 282 14.92 15.03 11.31
C ASP A 282 15.56 16.41 11.51
N SER A 283 15.26 17.36 10.62
CA SER A 283 15.68 18.76 10.72
C SER A 283 14.85 19.54 11.77
N ALA A 284 15.24 20.79 12.03
CA ALA A 284 14.47 21.69 12.89
C ALA A 284 13.03 21.97 12.39
N VAL A 285 12.74 21.70 11.11
CA VAL A 285 11.38 21.81 10.49
C VAL A 285 10.51 20.58 10.77
N GLY A 286 11.13 19.50 11.26
CA GLY A 286 10.47 18.27 11.66
C GLY A 286 9.70 17.56 10.54
N ARG A 287 8.87 16.61 10.96
CA ARG A 287 8.13 15.72 10.06
C ARG A 287 7.01 16.47 9.33
N PRO A 288 6.93 16.35 7.99
CA PRO A 288 5.80 16.85 7.24
C PRO A 288 4.48 16.27 7.72
N THR A 289 3.50 17.14 7.92
CA THR A 289 2.11 16.76 8.21
C THR A 289 1.21 17.15 7.05
N LEU A 290 0.25 16.29 6.72
CA LEU A 290 -0.81 16.64 5.78
C LEU A 290 -1.61 17.83 6.33
N GLY A 291 -2.07 18.72 5.45
CA GLY A 291 -2.96 19.81 5.82
C GLY A 291 -4.28 19.35 6.43
N VAL A 292 -5.01 20.32 6.98
CA VAL A 292 -6.26 20.11 7.70
C VAL A 292 -7.28 19.38 6.84
N LYS A 293 -7.93 18.37 7.41
CA LYS A 293 -8.96 17.59 6.73
C LYS A 293 -10.35 17.96 7.26
N SER A 294 -11.19 18.46 6.37
CA SER A 294 -12.61 18.70 6.63
C SER A 294 -13.44 17.44 6.45
N GLY A 295 -13.10 16.58 5.48
CA GLY A 295 -13.93 15.45 5.07
C GLY A 295 -15.31 15.85 4.50
N CYS A 296 -15.59 17.14 4.34
CA CYS A 296 -16.79 17.72 3.74
C CYS A 296 -16.50 19.20 3.44
N ASN A 297 -15.92 19.51 2.27
CA ASN A 297 -15.51 20.88 1.95
C ASN A 297 -16.71 21.83 1.87
N GLU A 298 -17.84 21.37 1.35
CA GLU A 298 -19.07 22.17 1.21
C GLU A 298 -19.60 22.73 2.54
N ALA A 299 -19.39 21.98 3.64
CA ALA A 299 -19.79 22.41 4.98
C ALA A 299 -18.87 23.50 5.54
N PHE A 300 -17.55 23.36 5.34
CA PHE A 300 -16.54 24.16 6.05
C PHE A 300 -15.91 25.28 5.24
N VAL A 301 -15.91 25.19 3.91
CA VAL A 301 -15.31 26.23 3.04
C VAL A 301 -16.38 27.22 2.63
N VAL A 302 -16.16 28.48 2.95
CA VAL A 302 -17.11 29.58 2.76
C VAL A 302 -16.42 30.84 2.26
N GLY A 303 -17.22 31.79 1.76
CA GLY A 303 -16.77 33.17 1.50
C GLY A 303 -16.82 34.04 2.75
N GLU A 304 -16.67 35.34 2.57
CA GLU A 304 -16.82 36.33 3.65
C GLU A 304 -18.28 36.42 4.13
N GLU A 305 -18.50 36.85 5.37
CA GLU A 305 -19.82 37.12 5.99
C GLU A 305 -20.80 35.95 6.15
N THR A 306 -20.38 34.70 5.93
CA THR A 306 -21.30 33.54 6.00
C THR A 306 -21.59 33.08 7.44
N VAL A 307 -20.63 33.27 8.36
CA VAL A 307 -20.72 32.90 9.78
C VAL A 307 -19.98 33.94 10.63
N GLU A 308 -19.90 33.73 11.95
CA GLU A 308 -19.15 34.58 12.86
C GLU A 308 -17.70 34.77 12.38
N SER A 309 -17.28 36.02 12.18
CA SER A 309 -15.98 36.36 11.58
C SER A 309 -14.80 35.80 12.37
N GLU A 310 -14.94 35.69 13.70
CA GLU A 310 -13.94 35.09 14.60
C GLU A 310 -13.68 33.60 14.32
N MET A 311 -14.65 32.91 13.74
CA MET A 311 -14.51 31.50 13.34
C MET A 311 -13.86 31.35 11.97
N LEU A 312 -13.70 32.41 11.19
CA LEU A 312 -13.17 32.34 9.84
C LEU A 312 -11.64 32.46 9.84
N ARG A 313 -10.99 31.50 9.17
CA ARG A 313 -9.56 31.58 8.89
C ARG A 313 -9.29 31.53 7.39
N PRO A 314 -8.29 32.26 6.86
CA PRO A 314 -7.91 32.17 5.45
C PRO A 314 -7.57 30.73 5.05
N LEU A 315 -8.08 30.27 3.91
CA LEU A 315 -7.85 28.92 3.40
C LEU A 315 -6.68 28.89 2.42
N ILE A 316 -5.84 27.85 2.48
CA ILE A 316 -4.80 27.58 1.48
C ILE A 316 -5.06 26.24 0.80
N ARG A 317 -5.17 26.26 -0.53
CA ARG A 317 -5.24 25.07 -1.39
C ARG A 317 -3.92 24.86 -2.12
N GLY A 318 -3.47 23.61 -2.23
CA GLY A 318 -2.21 23.27 -2.89
C GLY A 318 -2.19 23.63 -4.38
N GLU A 319 -3.33 23.54 -5.07
CA GLU A 319 -3.46 23.88 -6.49
C GLU A 319 -3.17 25.37 -6.79
N ASN A 320 -3.50 26.25 -5.83
CA ASN A 320 -3.31 27.69 -5.94
C ASN A 320 -1.90 28.14 -5.54
N MET A 321 -1.08 27.24 -4.97
CA MET A 321 0.27 27.61 -4.56
C MET A 321 1.18 27.88 -5.77
N ILE A 322 2.06 28.86 -5.60
CA ILE A 322 3.16 29.15 -6.53
C ILE A 322 4.48 29.15 -5.75
N ALA A 323 5.60 29.10 -6.45
CA ALA A 323 6.90 29.12 -5.80
C ALA A 323 7.05 30.38 -4.92
N TRP A 324 7.42 30.18 -3.67
CA TRP A 324 7.70 31.19 -2.65
C TRP A 324 6.51 32.03 -2.16
N ARG A 325 5.29 31.79 -2.68
CA ARG A 325 4.14 32.62 -2.33
C ARG A 325 2.83 31.83 -2.28
N VAL A 326 1.99 32.23 -1.33
CA VAL A 326 0.57 31.86 -1.29
C VAL A 326 -0.24 33.02 -1.86
N PRO A 327 -0.88 32.88 -3.03
CA PRO A 327 -1.77 33.91 -3.57
C PRO A 327 -2.94 34.19 -2.61
N ALA A 328 -3.41 35.44 -2.61
CA ALA A 328 -4.60 35.81 -1.85
C ALA A 328 -5.83 35.06 -2.39
N SER A 329 -6.71 34.65 -1.48
CA SER A 329 -7.99 34.02 -1.81
C SER A 329 -9.08 34.59 -0.90
N ASN A 330 -10.30 34.68 -1.42
CA ASN A 330 -11.49 35.05 -0.64
C ASN A 330 -12.07 33.84 0.10
N GLU A 331 -11.55 32.63 -0.15
CA GLU A 331 -11.98 31.43 0.57
C GLU A 331 -11.52 31.47 2.03
N ARG A 332 -12.42 31.06 2.90
CA ARG A 332 -12.21 30.90 4.34
C ARG A 332 -12.63 29.49 4.75
N ILE A 333 -12.08 29.03 5.85
CA ILE A 333 -12.54 27.82 6.53
C ILE A 333 -13.19 28.17 7.87
N ILE A 334 -14.32 27.54 8.17
CA ILE A 334 -14.96 27.60 9.49
C ILE A 334 -14.09 26.79 10.46
N TRP A 335 -13.36 27.48 11.32
CA TRP A 335 -12.45 26.89 12.29
C TRP A 335 -13.17 26.56 13.60
N THR A 336 -13.47 25.28 13.80
CA THR A 336 -14.28 24.81 14.93
C THR A 336 -13.49 24.38 16.17
N HIS A 337 -12.23 24.85 16.29
CA HIS A 337 -11.35 24.51 17.41
C HIS A 337 -10.95 25.75 18.21
N ASP A 338 -10.82 25.58 19.52
CA ASP A 338 -10.33 26.61 20.43
C ASP A 338 -8.82 26.84 20.27
N GLU A 339 -8.27 27.76 21.06
CA GLU A 339 -6.84 28.09 21.08
C GLU A 339 -5.95 26.92 21.51
N SER A 340 -6.50 25.97 22.28
CA SER A 340 -5.80 24.72 22.66
C SER A 340 -5.80 23.67 21.55
N GLY A 341 -6.43 23.96 20.40
CA GLY A 341 -6.55 23.05 19.28
C GLY A 341 -7.54 21.92 19.53
N ARG A 342 -8.48 22.08 20.47
CA ARG A 342 -9.56 21.11 20.75
C ARG A 342 -10.87 21.59 20.13
N PRO A 343 -11.74 20.67 19.64
CA PRO A 343 -12.98 21.12 19.05
C PRO A 343 -13.89 21.74 20.11
N MET A 344 -14.50 22.88 19.76
CA MET A 344 -15.24 23.75 20.68
C MET A 344 -16.41 23.05 21.36
N ARG A 345 -16.72 23.48 22.59
CA ARG A 345 -17.81 22.92 23.42
C ARG A 345 -19.20 23.04 22.81
N SER A 346 -19.44 24.17 22.18
CA SER A 346 -20.63 24.50 21.42
C SER A 346 -20.18 25.34 20.22
N LEU A 347 -21.03 25.38 19.20
CA LEU A 347 -20.86 26.27 18.07
C LEU A 347 -21.71 27.53 18.28
N PRO A 348 -21.21 28.72 17.93
CA PRO A 348 -22.02 29.92 17.75
C PRO A 348 -23.20 29.72 16.78
N PRO A 349 -24.28 30.52 16.88
CA PRO A 349 -25.53 30.29 16.16
C PRO A 349 -25.41 30.15 14.64
N LEU A 350 -24.63 31.00 13.96
CA LEU A 350 -24.51 30.99 12.50
C LEU A 350 -23.68 29.80 12.03
N ALA A 351 -22.53 29.54 12.67
CA ALA A 351 -21.73 28.36 12.40
C ALA A 351 -22.51 27.05 12.65
N HIS A 352 -23.31 26.98 13.72
CA HIS A 352 -24.19 25.85 13.98
C HIS A 352 -25.25 25.69 12.87
N ALA A 353 -25.96 26.76 12.53
CA ALA A 353 -27.01 26.77 11.50
C ALA A 353 -26.48 26.34 10.13
N ARG A 354 -25.23 26.67 9.81
CA ARG A 354 -24.55 26.21 8.60
C ARG A 354 -24.19 24.72 8.68
N LEU A 355 -23.43 24.32 9.70
CA LEU A 355 -22.87 22.96 9.76
C LEU A 355 -23.94 21.89 10.00
N VAL A 356 -25.04 22.21 10.66
CA VAL A 356 -26.13 21.25 10.93
C VAL A 356 -26.81 20.76 9.64
N GLN A 357 -26.77 21.55 8.56
CA GLN A 357 -27.28 21.16 7.24
C GLN A 357 -26.53 19.95 6.66
N PHE A 358 -25.27 19.77 7.08
CA PHE A 358 -24.39 18.69 6.64
C PHE A 358 -24.19 17.63 7.73
N ARG A 359 -25.03 17.62 8.78
CA ARG A 359 -24.80 16.79 9.97
C ARG A 359 -24.61 15.31 9.63
N LYS A 360 -25.45 14.78 8.72
CA LYS A 360 -25.40 13.38 8.31
C LYS A 360 -24.07 13.04 7.63
N GLU A 361 -23.61 13.88 6.72
CA GLU A 361 -22.33 13.75 6.02
C GLU A 361 -21.18 13.81 7.02
N LEU A 362 -21.25 14.77 7.96
CA LEU A 362 -20.22 15.01 8.95
C LEU A 362 -20.08 13.87 9.98
N GLU A 363 -21.19 13.26 10.41
CA GLU A 363 -21.20 12.09 11.30
C GLU A 363 -20.69 10.82 10.61
N ASN A 364 -20.88 10.69 9.29
CA ASN A 364 -20.45 9.52 8.51
C ASN A 364 -18.96 9.56 8.09
N ARG A 365 -18.24 10.66 8.37
CA ARG A 365 -16.80 10.78 8.05
C ARG A 365 -16.00 9.70 8.77
N SER A 366 -15.07 9.06 8.05
CA SER A 366 -14.24 7.99 8.63
C SER A 366 -13.43 8.45 9.85
N ASP A 367 -12.93 9.70 9.82
CA ASP A 367 -12.17 10.30 10.93
C ASP A 367 -13.05 10.75 12.12
N ALA A 368 -14.38 10.82 11.94
CA ALA A 368 -15.33 11.16 13.01
C ALA A 368 -15.65 9.97 13.93
N ARG A 369 -15.24 8.74 13.56
CA ARG A 369 -15.48 7.55 14.38
C ARG A 369 -14.78 7.67 15.74
N GLY A 370 -15.57 7.67 16.81
CA GLY A 370 -15.07 7.82 18.19
C GLY A 370 -14.88 9.27 18.63
N GLN A 371 -15.24 10.25 17.80
CA GLN A 371 -15.27 11.66 18.20
C GLN A 371 -16.65 12.04 18.74
N SER A 372 -16.70 12.79 19.83
CA SER A 372 -17.96 13.25 20.43
C SER A 372 -18.61 14.43 19.69
N ARG A 373 -17.82 15.17 18.89
CA ARG A 373 -18.23 16.42 18.24
C ARG A 373 -18.26 16.25 16.73
N TRP A 374 -19.46 16.13 16.17
CA TRP A 374 -19.67 15.89 14.74
C TRP A 374 -19.15 17.03 13.84
N TRP A 375 -18.91 18.22 14.37
CA TRP A 375 -18.34 19.38 13.65
C TRP A 375 -16.80 19.48 13.68
N SER A 376 -16.10 18.46 14.16
CA SER A 376 -14.64 18.50 14.26
C SER A 376 -13.97 18.50 12.88
N LEU A 377 -13.02 19.41 12.67
CA LEU A 377 -11.92 19.27 11.70
C LEU A 377 -10.86 18.27 12.22
N PHE A 378 -10.05 17.71 11.32
CA PHE A 378 -9.02 16.72 11.65
C PHE A 378 -7.64 17.14 11.15
N ARG A 379 -6.58 16.57 11.74
CA ARG A 379 -5.18 16.91 11.41
C ARG A 379 -4.90 18.42 11.54
N THR A 380 -5.36 18.98 12.64
CA THR A 380 -5.35 20.44 12.90
C THR A 380 -3.96 20.98 13.20
N GLU A 381 -2.97 20.11 13.42
CA GLU A 381 -1.59 20.48 13.75
C GLU A 381 -0.93 21.26 12.61
N ALA A 382 -1.33 21.02 11.37
CA ALA A 382 -0.89 21.77 10.20
C ALA A 382 -1.29 23.25 10.25
N ALA A 383 -2.32 23.62 11.03
CA ALA A 383 -2.82 24.98 11.22
C ALA A 383 -2.21 25.71 12.43
N ASP A 384 -1.34 25.05 13.20
CA ASP A 384 -0.69 25.63 14.37
C ASP A 384 0.24 26.78 13.97
N CYS A 385 -0.16 28.00 14.30
CA CYS A 385 0.54 29.23 13.93
C CYS A 385 1.51 29.75 15.02
N THR A 386 1.78 28.96 16.07
CA THR A 386 2.69 29.36 17.16
C THR A 386 4.15 29.47 16.71
N ARG A 387 4.49 28.85 15.57
CA ARG A 387 5.80 28.85 14.92
C ARG A 387 5.67 29.11 13.41
N PRO A 388 6.75 29.54 12.73
CA PRO A 388 6.79 29.59 11.28
C PRO A 388 6.49 28.23 10.67
N ARG A 389 5.90 28.21 9.47
CA ARG A 389 5.53 26.97 8.78
C ARG A 389 5.93 27.05 7.31
N VAL A 390 6.52 25.99 6.78
CA VAL A 390 6.67 25.83 5.33
C VAL A 390 5.51 25.00 4.84
N VAL A 391 4.75 25.53 3.88
CA VAL A 391 3.61 24.85 3.26
C VAL A 391 3.96 24.57 1.80
N TRP A 392 3.58 23.40 1.28
CA TRP A 392 3.73 23.09 -0.14
C TRP A 392 2.56 22.25 -0.67
N SER A 393 2.39 22.29 -1.99
CA SER A 393 1.36 21.51 -2.69
C SER A 393 1.67 20.01 -2.62
N ASP A 394 0.65 19.18 -2.34
CA ASP A 394 0.75 17.71 -2.33
C ASP A 394 1.15 17.18 -3.72
N VAL A 395 0.48 17.65 -4.77
CA VAL A 395 0.73 17.19 -6.14
C VAL A 395 1.07 18.38 -7.04
N SER A 396 2.30 18.39 -7.55
CA SER A 396 2.77 19.40 -8.49
C SER A 396 3.93 18.90 -9.36
N ARG A 397 4.08 19.46 -10.57
CA ARG A 397 5.19 19.13 -11.49
C ARG A 397 6.53 19.76 -11.08
N SER A 398 6.49 20.76 -10.21
CA SER A 398 7.65 21.48 -9.69
C SER A 398 7.38 21.85 -8.24
N PRO A 399 8.41 21.93 -7.38
CA PRO A 399 8.22 22.34 -5.99
C PRO A 399 7.48 23.67 -5.88
N LYS A 400 6.28 23.65 -5.29
CA LYS A 400 5.46 24.84 -4.99
C LYS A 400 5.34 24.97 -3.48
N ALA A 401 6.28 25.68 -2.88
CA ALA A 401 6.37 25.87 -1.43
C ALA A 401 6.40 27.35 -1.05
N ALA A 402 5.91 27.69 0.14
CA ALA A 402 5.93 29.04 0.69
C ALA A 402 6.12 29.02 2.21
N LEU A 403 6.77 30.07 2.74
CA LEU A 403 6.93 30.29 4.18
C LEU A 403 5.75 31.10 4.73
N LEU A 404 5.09 30.57 5.74
CA LEU A 404 4.15 31.30 6.58
C LEU A 404 4.84 31.71 7.88
N LEU A 405 4.87 33.01 8.16
CA LEU A 405 5.48 33.52 9.38
C LEU A 405 4.65 33.16 10.61
N LYS A 406 5.30 33.18 11.79
CA LYS A 406 4.65 33.01 13.09
C LYS A 406 3.44 33.95 13.21
N GLY A 407 2.33 33.43 13.73
CA GLY A 407 1.07 34.16 13.90
C GLY A 407 0.17 34.20 12.66
N ASN A 408 0.64 33.75 11.49
CA ASN A 408 -0.21 33.66 10.30
C ASN A 408 -1.28 32.57 10.51
N LYS A 409 -2.56 32.99 10.61
CA LYS A 409 -3.71 32.11 10.90
C LYS A 409 -4.22 31.30 9.69
N SER A 410 -3.56 31.39 8.53
CA SER A 410 -3.99 30.67 7.33
C SER A 410 -3.94 29.15 7.53
N VAL A 411 -4.96 28.46 7.03
CA VAL A 411 -5.19 27.04 7.21
C VAL A 411 -4.94 26.32 5.88
N PRO A 412 -3.81 25.62 5.74
CA PRO A 412 -3.60 24.70 4.62
C PRO A 412 -4.46 23.44 4.80
N ILE A 413 -5.23 23.09 3.77
CA ILE A 413 -6.01 21.84 3.76
C ILE A 413 -5.22 20.68 3.18
N ASN A 414 -5.82 19.49 3.16
CA ASN A 414 -5.21 18.22 2.74
C ASN A 414 -4.78 18.13 1.25
N SER A 415 -4.83 19.22 0.49
CA SER A 415 -4.10 19.37 -0.78
C SER A 415 -2.70 19.96 -0.60
N CYS A 416 -2.30 20.23 0.64
CA CYS A 416 -0.99 20.70 1.03
C CYS A 416 -0.34 19.78 2.07
N TYR A 417 0.98 19.84 2.14
CA TYR A 417 1.77 19.40 3.30
C TYR A 417 2.37 20.60 4.02
N VAL A 418 2.69 20.40 5.29
CA VAL A 418 3.23 21.43 6.18
C VAL A 418 4.40 20.86 6.98
N GLY A 419 5.54 21.56 6.94
CA GLY A 419 6.66 21.43 7.87
C GLY A 419 6.68 22.64 8.81
N ARG A 420 7.12 22.47 10.05
CA ARG A 420 6.92 23.48 11.10
C ARG A 420 8.12 23.60 12.02
#